data_AF-A0A959HIF4-F1
#
_entry.id   AF-A0A959HIF4-F1
#
_cell.length_a   1.000
_cell.length_b   1.000
_cell.length_c   1.000
_cell.angle_alpha   90.00
_cell.angle_beta   90.00
_cell.angle_gamma   90.00
#
_symmetry.space_group_name_H-M   'P 1'
#
loop_
_entity.id
_entity.type
_entity.pdbx_description
1 polymer ?
#
loop_
_entity_poly.entity_id
_entity_poly.type
_entity_poly.pdbx_seq_one_letter_code
_entity_poly.pdbx_strand_id
1 'polypeptide(L)'
;MKFRNTNLKFALVAPAILFAAYMHLSVTAGFVQKWMPRFTAFGFFGASATGVSDSAPLIEVALLLDTSNSMDGLIEQAKSQLWKILNELTLAKKDGRIPNLQIALYEYGNSRLSASDGYIRQVQYFTGDMDRLSEKLFSLTTSGGEEYCGQVIHASIDELKWSADPGALRLIYIAGNEPFTQGPVPYAQACAGAKEKDVFVNTIFCGDHEEGIRGHWQSGAMLGKGSYSNIDHNSITAFIETPYDERINQLNLNLNATYITYGAQVRDFQANQALQDQNALKYSKANMADRALFKSSANYTNANWDLVDAYKEDKEILAREKESLPDSLQQLSAKQLEAEVQRFMQLREDIRQEIQELGKKRRAYIEAEQAKMADDATNNLGSSILKALREQAKRKGFVME
;
A
#
# COMPACT_ATOMS: atom_id res chain seq x y z
N MET A 1 14.08 48.38 61.11
CA MET A 1 13.23 48.16 62.29
C MET A 1 12.35 49.40 62.47
N LYS A 2 11.03 49.29 62.23
CA LYS A 2 9.90 50.21 62.56
C LYS A 2 10.05 51.73 62.24
N PHE A 3 9.09 52.50 61.75
CA PHE A 3 7.69 52.36 61.32
C PHE A 3 7.35 53.64 60.53
N ARG A 4 6.49 53.49 59.52
CA ARG A 4 5.48 54.41 58.95
C ARG A 4 5.61 55.93 59.16
N ASN A 5 5.45 56.65 58.04
CA ASN A 5 4.89 58.00 58.06
C ASN A 5 3.83 58.20 56.95
N THR A 6 2.69 58.75 57.39
CA THR A 6 1.78 59.74 56.75
C THR A 6 1.20 59.51 55.33
N ASN A 7 -0.13 59.44 55.14
CA ASN A 7 -1.11 60.57 55.09
C ASN A 7 -0.74 61.57 53.96
N LEU A 8 -1.57 62.06 53.05
CA LEU A 8 -3.02 62.14 52.86
C LEU A 8 -3.25 63.04 51.60
N LYS A 9 -4.46 63.03 51.02
CA LYS A 9 -5.13 64.10 50.22
C LYS A 9 -5.01 64.05 48.67
N PHE A 10 -6.15 63.78 47.99
CA PHE A 10 -7.13 64.73 47.36
C PHE A 10 -6.57 65.41 46.10
N ALA A 11 -7.27 65.63 44.97
CA ALA A 11 -8.58 65.25 44.43
C ALA A 11 -8.82 66.09 43.16
N LEU A 12 -9.54 65.51 42.18
CA LEU A 12 -10.41 66.13 41.15
C LEU A 12 -9.78 67.12 40.14
N VAL A 13 -10.17 67.14 38.85
CA VAL A 13 -11.48 67.48 38.25
C VAL A 13 -11.60 66.76 36.87
N ALA A 14 -12.49 65.78 36.63
CA ALA A 14 -13.91 65.83 36.18
C ALA A 14 -14.12 66.08 34.65
N PRO A 15 -15.28 65.75 34.01
CA PRO A 15 -16.21 64.60 34.17
C PRO A 15 -16.80 64.07 32.82
N ALA A 16 -17.84 63.21 32.92
CA ALA A 16 -18.90 62.82 31.95
C ALA A 16 -18.74 61.40 31.35
N ILE A 17 -19.66 60.42 31.46
CA ILE A 17 -21.12 60.35 31.68
C ILE A 17 -21.51 58.95 32.24
N LEU A 18 -22.54 58.95 33.11
CA LEU A 18 -23.37 57.87 33.72
C LEU A 18 -23.94 56.85 32.69
N PHE A 19 -24.50 55.66 32.94
CA PHE A 19 -24.94 54.78 34.06
C PHE A 19 -25.23 53.39 33.39
N ALA A 20 -24.86 52.22 33.91
CA ALA A 20 -25.64 51.31 34.79
C ALA A 20 -27.17 51.25 34.49
N ALA A 21 -27.90 50.12 34.48
CA ALA A 21 -27.67 48.72 34.76
C ALA A 21 -28.94 47.91 34.36
N TYR A 22 -28.77 46.59 34.19
CA TYR A 22 -29.66 45.45 34.51
C TYR A 22 -31.20 45.59 34.46
N MET A 23 -31.88 44.67 33.74
CA MET A 23 -32.81 43.70 34.35
C MET A 23 -33.34 42.62 33.38
N HIS A 24 -33.81 41.53 34.00
CA HIS A 24 -34.29 40.26 33.43
C HIS A 24 -35.72 40.29 32.85
N LEU A 25 -36.02 39.20 32.12
CA LEU A 25 -37.32 38.52 31.84
C LEU A 25 -38.08 38.80 30.50
N SER A 26 -37.88 37.85 29.57
CA SER A 26 -38.89 37.00 28.91
C SER A 26 -39.92 37.52 27.87
N VAL A 27 -39.98 36.74 26.77
CA VAL A 27 -41.06 36.48 25.78
C VAL A 27 -41.24 37.45 24.60
N THR A 28 -40.91 37.01 23.37
CA THR A 28 -41.89 36.62 22.31
C THR A 28 -41.20 36.17 21.01
N ALA A 29 -41.56 34.96 20.57
CA ALA A 29 -41.84 34.48 19.21
C ALA A 29 -41.11 35.04 17.97
N GLY A 30 -40.59 34.11 17.17
CA GLY A 30 -40.60 34.20 15.70
C GLY A 30 -39.27 33.89 15.03
N PHE A 31 -39.26 32.86 14.16
CA PHE A 31 -38.13 32.37 13.34
C PHE A 31 -37.04 31.65 14.17
N VAL A 32 -36.77 30.35 14.00
CA VAL A 32 -36.46 29.65 12.75
C VAL A 32 -36.94 28.21 12.85
N GLN A 33 -37.83 27.82 11.93
CA GLN A 33 -38.24 26.44 11.70
C GLN A 33 -37.73 26.02 10.33
N LYS A 34 -36.66 25.22 10.28
CA LYS A 34 -36.46 24.18 9.25
C LYS A 34 -35.24 23.32 9.57
N TRP A 35 -35.45 22.00 9.48
CA TRP A 35 -34.49 20.89 9.60
C TRP A 35 -34.20 20.34 11.00
N MET A 36 -35.19 19.64 11.55
CA MET A 36 -34.98 18.42 12.33
C MET A 36 -35.91 17.32 11.80
N PRO A 37 -35.41 16.12 11.45
CA PRO A 37 -36.28 14.99 11.15
C PRO A 37 -36.84 14.41 12.45
N ARG A 38 -38.14 14.12 12.41
CA ARG A 38 -38.94 13.55 13.51
C ARG A 38 -38.55 12.09 13.69
N PHE A 39 -38.07 11.72 14.87
CA PHE A 39 -38.00 10.32 15.28
C PHE A 39 -39.43 9.80 15.47
N THR A 40 -39.83 8.90 14.57
CA THR A 40 -41.04 8.09 14.73
C THR A 40 -40.58 6.72 15.20
N ALA A 41 -41.05 6.29 16.37
CA ALA A 41 -40.80 4.96 16.89
C ALA A 41 -41.40 3.92 15.94
N PHE A 42 -40.54 3.08 15.35
CA PHE A 42 -40.92 1.86 14.64
C PHE A 42 -40.19 0.68 15.27
N GLY A 43 -40.92 -0.42 15.40
CA GLY A 43 -40.62 -1.55 16.28
C GLY A 43 -39.31 -2.27 16.01
N PHE A 44 -38.81 -2.89 17.07
CA PHE A 44 -37.74 -3.88 17.07
C PHE A 44 -38.07 -5.02 16.09
N PHE A 45 -37.48 -4.97 14.90
CA PHE A 45 -37.09 -6.17 14.16
C PHE A 45 -35.60 -6.36 14.40
N GLY A 46 -35.24 -7.48 15.04
CA GLY A 46 -33.86 -7.87 15.24
C GLY A 46 -33.20 -8.14 13.90
N ALA A 47 -32.51 -7.13 13.36
CA ALA A 47 -31.47 -7.35 12.37
C ALA A 47 -30.26 -7.89 13.13
N SER A 48 -29.93 -9.16 12.90
CA SER A 48 -28.65 -9.72 13.28
C SER A 48 -27.55 -8.82 12.73
N ALA A 49 -26.90 -8.06 13.61
CA ALA A 49 -25.68 -7.36 13.28
C ALA A 49 -24.65 -8.43 12.89
N THR A 50 -24.43 -8.60 11.59
CA THR A 50 -23.27 -9.31 11.07
C THR A 50 -22.05 -8.59 11.63
N GLY A 51 -21.30 -9.25 12.51
CA GLY A 51 -20.13 -8.69 13.16
C GLY A 51 -19.17 -8.14 12.11
N VAL A 52 -19.09 -6.82 12.04
CA VAL A 52 -18.01 -6.13 11.34
C VAL A 52 -16.74 -6.49 12.10
N SER A 53 -15.82 -7.20 11.45
CA SER A 53 -14.48 -7.37 12.00
C SER A 53 -13.89 -5.98 12.27
N ASP A 54 -13.48 -5.76 13.52
CA ASP A 54 -12.91 -4.48 13.99
C ASP A 54 -11.53 -4.22 13.33
N SER A 55 -10.91 -5.24 12.74
CA SER A 55 -9.70 -5.09 11.94
C SER A 55 -9.99 -4.44 10.58
N ALA A 56 -9.07 -3.61 10.11
CA ALA A 56 -9.10 -3.12 8.73
C ALA A 56 -9.20 -4.32 7.75
N PRO A 57 -9.90 -4.17 6.61
CA PRO A 57 -9.88 -5.19 5.57
C PRO A 57 -8.45 -5.55 5.17
N LEU A 58 -8.24 -6.73 4.60
CA LEU A 58 -6.90 -7.22 4.29
C LEU A 58 -6.82 -7.74 2.86
N ILE A 59 -5.72 -7.42 2.18
CA ILE A 59 -5.32 -8.01 0.91
C ILE A 59 -3.94 -8.66 1.10
N GLU A 60 -3.85 -9.96 0.86
CA GLU A 60 -2.64 -10.77 0.91
C GLU A 60 -2.30 -11.28 -0.50
N VAL A 61 -1.11 -10.92 -1.00
CA VAL A 61 -0.64 -11.34 -2.33
C VAL A 61 0.67 -12.11 -2.22
N ALA A 62 0.73 -13.33 -2.74
CA ALA A 62 1.97 -14.07 -2.92
C ALA A 62 2.37 -14.05 -4.39
N LEU A 63 3.54 -13.49 -4.69
CA LEU A 63 4.16 -13.52 -6.00
C LEU A 63 5.12 -14.72 -6.05
N LEU A 64 4.85 -15.68 -6.94
CA LEU A 64 5.70 -16.84 -7.17
C LEU A 64 6.32 -16.67 -8.56
N LEU A 65 7.59 -16.26 -8.61
CA LEU A 65 8.25 -15.91 -9.87
C LEU A 65 9.27 -16.97 -10.25
N ASP A 66 9.16 -17.48 -11.46
CA ASP A 66 10.22 -18.31 -12.03
C ASP A 66 11.48 -17.46 -12.23
N THR A 67 12.61 -17.96 -11.73
CA THR A 67 13.95 -17.40 -11.90
C THR A 67 14.87 -18.35 -12.67
N SER A 68 14.31 -19.20 -13.54
CA SER A 68 15.03 -19.98 -14.55
C SER A 68 15.77 -19.09 -15.57
N ASN A 69 16.69 -19.67 -16.35
CA ASN A 69 17.57 -18.93 -17.28
C ASN A 69 16.82 -18.06 -18.31
N SER A 70 15.61 -18.44 -18.72
CA SER A 70 14.79 -17.71 -19.70
C SER A 70 14.04 -16.52 -19.09
N MET A 71 13.99 -16.40 -17.76
CA MET A 71 13.07 -15.50 -17.07
C MET A 71 13.60 -14.10 -16.74
N ASP A 72 14.71 -13.67 -17.35
CA ASP A 72 15.21 -12.31 -17.17
C ASP A 72 14.15 -11.26 -17.53
N GLY A 73 13.44 -11.47 -18.63
CA GLY A 73 12.35 -10.59 -19.06
C GLY A 73 11.21 -10.52 -18.04
N LEU A 74 10.79 -11.66 -17.47
CA LEU A 74 9.75 -11.71 -16.43
C LEU A 74 10.16 -10.90 -15.20
N ILE A 75 11.39 -11.09 -14.75
CA ILE A 75 11.93 -10.40 -13.57
C ILE A 75 12.07 -8.89 -13.82
N GLU A 76 12.50 -8.48 -15.01
CA GLU A 76 12.54 -7.05 -15.38
C GLU A 76 11.15 -6.43 -15.54
N GLN A 77 10.15 -7.17 -16.03
CA GLN A 77 8.76 -6.71 -16.02
C GLN A 77 8.21 -6.56 -14.60
N ALA A 78 8.48 -7.51 -13.70
CA ALA A 78 8.07 -7.42 -12.31
C ALA A 78 8.68 -6.18 -11.62
N LYS A 79 9.98 -5.94 -11.79
CA LYS A 79 10.67 -4.75 -11.24
C LYS A 79 10.10 -3.44 -11.80
N SER A 80 9.89 -3.37 -13.10
CA SER A 80 9.41 -2.14 -13.78
C SER A 80 7.92 -1.83 -13.55
N GLN A 81 7.12 -2.82 -13.14
CA GLN A 81 5.67 -2.66 -12.97
C GLN A 81 5.20 -2.77 -11.53
N LEU A 82 6.10 -3.04 -10.56
CA LEU A 82 5.78 -3.19 -9.14
C LEU A 82 4.90 -2.04 -8.63
N TRP A 83 5.33 -0.79 -8.82
CA TRP A 83 4.62 0.38 -8.28
C TRP A 83 3.25 0.58 -8.91
N LYS A 84 3.10 0.27 -10.20
CA LYS A 84 1.81 0.30 -10.89
C LYS A 84 0.84 -0.73 -10.29
N ILE A 85 1.31 -1.96 -10.04
CA ILE A 85 0.51 -3.03 -9.42
C ILE A 85 0.09 -2.62 -8.00
N LEU A 86 1.04 -2.12 -7.21
CA LEU A 86 0.78 -1.65 -5.85
C LEU A 86 -0.22 -0.49 -5.83
N ASN A 87 -0.11 0.48 -6.75
CA ASN A 87 -1.06 1.57 -6.84
C ASN A 87 -2.49 1.09 -7.12
N GLU A 88 -2.66 0.08 -7.98
CA GLU A 88 -3.99 -0.48 -8.23
C GLU A 88 -4.59 -1.12 -6.96
N LEU A 89 -3.78 -1.83 -6.19
CA LEU A 89 -4.20 -2.43 -4.92
C LEU A 89 -4.66 -1.37 -3.90
N THR A 90 -4.09 -0.17 -3.94
CA THR A 90 -4.49 0.92 -3.03
C THR A 90 -5.84 1.56 -3.34
N LEU A 91 -6.41 1.28 -4.53
CA LEU A 91 -7.76 1.72 -4.91
C LEU A 91 -8.86 0.86 -4.29
N ALA A 92 -8.50 -0.35 -3.86
CA ALA A 92 -9.46 -1.24 -3.25
C ALA A 92 -9.93 -0.66 -1.92
N LYS A 93 -11.25 -0.69 -1.69
CA LYS A 93 -11.88 -0.48 -0.40
C LYS A 93 -12.90 -1.56 -0.13
N LYS A 94 -13.09 -1.87 1.15
CA LYS A 94 -14.16 -2.77 1.59
C LYS A 94 -14.89 -2.13 2.75
N ASP A 95 -16.20 -2.03 2.60
CA ASP A 95 -17.08 -1.34 3.55
C ASP A 95 -16.62 0.10 3.86
N GLY A 96 -16.15 0.82 2.83
CA GLY A 96 -15.62 2.19 2.95
C GLY A 96 -14.23 2.31 3.61
N ARG A 97 -13.63 1.19 4.03
CA ARG A 97 -12.31 1.15 4.67
C ARG A 97 -11.22 0.75 3.68
N ILE A 98 -10.05 1.38 3.81
CA ILE A 98 -8.85 1.03 3.05
C ILE A 98 -8.28 -0.28 3.64
N PRO A 99 -7.99 -1.30 2.82
CA PRO A 99 -7.37 -2.51 3.29
C PRO A 99 -5.89 -2.31 3.60
N ASN A 100 -5.42 -3.05 4.61
CA ASN A 100 -3.99 -3.31 4.77
C ASN A 100 -3.53 -4.21 3.62
N LEU A 101 -2.38 -3.87 3.03
CA LEU A 101 -1.75 -4.66 1.98
C LEU A 101 -0.54 -5.41 2.54
N GLN A 102 -0.49 -6.72 2.27
CA GLN A 102 0.65 -7.56 2.58
C GLN A 102 1.07 -8.37 1.36
N ILE A 103 2.36 -8.37 1.06
CA ILE A 103 2.89 -9.11 -0.08
C ILE A 103 4.03 -10.02 0.35
N ALA A 104 4.01 -11.24 -0.19
CA ALA A 104 5.08 -12.22 -0.08
C ALA A 104 5.71 -12.46 -1.46
N LEU A 105 6.98 -12.87 -1.47
CA LEU A 105 7.73 -13.18 -2.68
C LEU A 105 8.41 -14.54 -2.53
N TYR A 106 8.16 -15.40 -3.50
CA TYR A 106 8.90 -16.62 -3.73
C TYR A 106 9.60 -16.53 -5.07
N GLU A 107 10.74 -17.21 -5.15
CA GLU A 107 11.30 -17.62 -6.43
C GLU A 107 11.32 -19.15 -6.53
N TYR A 108 11.25 -19.64 -7.76
CA TYR A 108 11.39 -21.07 -8.06
C TYR A 108 12.12 -21.25 -9.40
N GLY A 109 12.52 -22.47 -9.75
CA GLY A 109 13.11 -22.75 -11.08
C GLY A 109 14.61 -22.50 -11.20
N ASN A 110 15.30 -22.20 -10.09
CA ASN A 110 16.70 -21.75 -10.11
C ASN A 110 17.67 -22.81 -9.55
N SER A 111 18.61 -23.31 -10.37
CA SER A 111 19.57 -24.35 -9.96
C SER A 111 20.55 -23.92 -8.87
N ARG A 112 20.64 -22.62 -8.55
CA ARG A 112 21.40 -22.18 -7.37
C ARG A 112 20.69 -22.47 -6.05
N LEU A 113 19.39 -22.81 -6.10
CA LEU A 113 18.59 -23.19 -4.95
C LEU A 113 18.73 -24.70 -4.69
N SER A 114 18.40 -25.10 -3.46
CA SER A 114 18.54 -26.50 -3.07
C SER A 114 17.56 -27.39 -3.83
N ALA A 115 18.07 -28.45 -4.45
CA ALA A 115 17.24 -29.49 -5.05
C ALA A 115 16.36 -30.21 -4.01
N SER A 116 16.82 -30.34 -2.75
CA SER A 116 16.02 -30.92 -1.66
C SER A 116 14.76 -30.14 -1.38
N ASP A 117 14.80 -28.82 -1.64
CA ASP A 117 13.72 -27.89 -1.38
C ASP A 117 12.90 -27.66 -2.67
N GLY A 118 13.16 -28.44 -3.73
CA GLY A 118 12.50 -28.35 -5.03
C GLY A 118 12.86 -27.11 -5.84
N TYR A 119 14.07 -26.56 -5.63
CA TYR A 119 14.52 -25.31 -6.24
C TYR A 119 13.62 -24.11 -5.91
N ILE A 120 13.07 -24.09 -4.68
CA ILE A 120 12.15 -23.04 -4.21
C ILE A 120 12.78 -22.30 -3.06
N ARG A 121 12.58 -20.98 -3.03
CA ARG A 121 12.95 -20.14 -1.88
C ARG A 121 11.87 -19.13 -1.58
N GLN A 122 11.44 -19.10 -0.33
CA GLN A 122 10.70 -17.96 0.22
C GLN A 122 11.66 -16.78 0.41
N VAL A 123 11.58 -15.81 -0.50
CA VAL A 123 12.46 -14.63 -0.50
C VAL A 123 11.99 -13.60 0.52
N GLN A 124 10.66 -13.45 0.65
CA GLN A 124 10.03 -12.51 1.57
C GLN A 124 8.71 -13.10 2.09
N TYR A 125 8.58 -13.20 3.41
CA TYR A 125 7.30 -13.43 4.09
C TYR A 125 6.35 -12.26 3.84
N PHE A 126 5.06 -12.42 4.15
CA PHE A 126 4.11 -11.30 4.12
C PHE A 126 4.66 -10.08 4.87
N THR A 127 4.77 -8.97 4.14
CA THR A 127 5.23 -7.68 4.65
C THR A 127 4.35 -6.57 4.12
N GLY A 128 4.15 -5.53 4.95
CA GLY A 128 3.62 -4.23 4.52
C GLY A 128 4.71 -3.25 4.06
N ASP A 129 5.98 -3.58 4.29
CA ASP A 129 7.12 -2.78 3.83
C ASP A 129 7.41 -3.07 2.34
N MET A 130 6.85 -2.22 1.48
CA MET A 130 7.02 -2.36 0.03
C MET A 130 8.40 -1.93 -0.46
N ASP A 131 9.17 -1.17 0.32
CA ASP A 131 10.56 -0.87 -0.02
C ASP A 131 11.45 -2.09 0.20
N ARG A 132 11.18 -2.87 1.26
CA ARG A 132 11.82 -4.18 1.50
C ARG A 132 11.42 -5.20 0.43
N LEU A 133 10.15 -5.25 0.05
CA LEU A 133 9.70 -6.11 -1.07
C LEU A 133 10.45 -5.75 -2.36
N SER A 134 10.53 -4.45 -2.69
CA SER A 134 11.26 -3.96 -3.86
C SER A 134 12.74 -4.34 -3.79
N GLU A 135 13.42 -4.14 -2.66
CA GLU A 135 14.80 -4.58 -2.46
C GLU A 135 14.98 -6.08 -2.79
N LYS A 136 14.09 -6.93 -2.26
CA LYS A 136 14.14 -8.38 -2.52
C LYS A 136 13.88 -8.73 -3.97
N LEU A 137 12.89 -8.11 -4.60
CA LEU A 137 12.61 -8.29 -6.02
C LEU A 137 13.80 -7.88 -6.90
N PHE A 138 14.44 -6.75 -6.59
CA PHE A 138 15.61 -6.27 -7.32
C PHE A 138 16.85 -7.15 -7.13
N SER A 139 16.92 -7.92 -6.04
CA SER A 139 18.00 -8.87 -5.77
C SER A 139 17.88 -10.21 -6.50
N LEU A 140 16.72 -10.50 -7.11
CA LEU A 140 16.52 -11.74 -7.85
C LEU A 140 17.43 -11.79 -9.08
N THR A 141 17.98 -12.98 -9.33
CA THR A 141 18.88 -13.27 -10.44
C THR A 141 18.52 -14.63 -11.01
N THR A 142 18.53 -14.75 -12.33
CA THR A 142 18.15 -15.99 -13.00
C THR A 142 19.29 -17.00 -13.05
N SER A 143 18.93 -18.28 -13.01
CA SER A 143 19.81 -19.41 -13.31
C SER A 143 18.94 -20.60 -13.69
N GLY A 144 19.32 -21.38 -14.70
CA GLY A 144 18.51 -22.48 -15.21
C GLY A 144 18.14 -23.46 -14.11
N GLY A 145 17.07 -24.23 -14.26
CA GLY A 145 16.63 -25.18 -13.25
C GLY A 145 15.29 -25.79 -13.62
N GLU A 146 14.77 -26.62 -12.73
CA GLU A 146 13.47 -27.28 -12.92
C GLU A 146 12.36 -26.51 -12.24
N GLU A 147 11.23 -26.34 -12.94
CA GLU A 147 10.15 -25.44 -12.55
C GLU A 147 9.00 -26.19 -11.87
N TYR A 148 9.08 -26.36 -10.56
CA TYR A 148 8.08 -27.14 -9.82
C TYR A 148 6.88 -26.30 -9.38
N CYS A 149 6.01 -25.95 -10.33
CA CYS A 149 4.83 -25.09 -10.11
C CYS A 149 3.90 -25.61 -8.99
N GLY A 150 3.57 -26.90 -8.99
CA GLY A 150 2.73 -27.50 -7.93
C GLY A 150 3.39 -27.42 -6.55
N GLN A 151 4.71 -27.59 -6.49
CA GLN A 151 5.45 -27.56 -5.22
C GLN A 151 5.57 -26.14 -4.65
N VAL A 152 5.83 -25.12 -5.48
CA VAL A 152 5.92 -23.73 -4.99
C VAL A 152 4.56 -23.21 -4.50
N ILE A 153 3.46 -23.59 -5.16
CA ILE A 153 2.11 -23.27 -4.68
C ILE A 153 1.88 -23.95 -3.33
N HIS A 154 2.19 -25.24 -3.21
CA HIS A 154 2.03 -25.97 -1.96
C HIS A 154 2.86 -25.37 -0.82
N ALA A 155 4.14 -25.07 -1.05
CA ALA A 155 5.02 -24.41 -0.10
C ALA A 155 4.46 -23.04 0.33
N SER A 156 4.02 -22.20 -0.62
CA SER A 156 3.43 -20.90 -0.30
C SER A 156 2.15 -21.00 0.52
N ILE A 157 1.36 -22.06 0.35
CA ILE A 157 0.14 -22.29 1.12
C ILE A 157 0.47 -22.73 2.55
N ASP A 158 1.52 -23.51 2.77
CA ASP A 158 1.83 -24.09 4.07
C ASP A 158 2.77 -23.23 4.93
N GLU A 159 3.72 -22.54 4.30
CA GLU A 159 4.74 -21.75 4.99
C GLU A 159 4.31 -20.31 5.27
N LEU A 160 3.49 -19.72 4.38
CA LEU A 160 2.96 -18.37 4.62
C LEU A 160 1.85 -18.42 5.67
N LYS A 161 1.90 -17.44 6.58
CA LYS A 161 0.86 -17.21 7.58
C LYS A 161 -0.30 -16.44 6.97
N TRP A 162 -1.04 -17.07 6.07
CA TRP A 162 -2.27 -16.52 5.51
C TRP A 162 -3.25 -16.20 6.66
N SER A 163 -3.88 -15.02 6.58
CA SER A 163 -4.90 -14.62 7.53
C SER A 163 -6.02 -15.66 7.62
N ALA A 164 -6.69 -15.76 8.76
CA ALA A 164 -7.91 -16.56 8.91
C ALA A 164 -9.20 -15.75 8.67
N ASP A 165 -9.09 -14.44 8.40
CA ASP A 165 -10.24 -13.55 8.21
C ASP A 165 -11.05 -13.93 6.94
N PRO A 166 -12.31 -14.36 7.04
CA PRO A 166 -13.12 -14.70 5.86
C PRO A 166 -13.36 -13.49 4.94
N GLY A 167 -13.14 -12.26 5.44
CA GLY A 167 -13.22 -11.03 4.69
C GLY A 167 -11.97 -10.67 3.87
N ALA A 168 -10.84 -11.33 4.10
CA ALA A 168 -9.59 -11.02 3.38
C ALA A 168 -9.63 -11.47 1.92
N LEU A 169 -8.95 -10.71 1.05
CA LEU A 169 -8.67 -11.11 -0.32
C LEU A 169 -7.28 -11.75 -0.38
N ARG A 170 -7.22 -13.05 -0.72
CA ARG A 170 -5.97 -13.82 -0.79
C ARG A 170 -5.69 -14.25 -2.23
N LEU A 171 -4.51 -13.90 -2.71
CA LEU A 171 -4.12 -14.05 -4.11
C LEU A 171 -2.74 -14.68 -4.20
N ILE A 172 -2.61 -15.74 -5.00
CA ILE A 172 -1.34 -16.20 -5.55
C ILE A 172 -1.29 -15.76 -7.00
N TYR A 173 -0.16 -15.18 -7.41
CA TYR A 173 0.21 -15.02 -8.81
C TYR A 173 1.47 -15.84 -9.06
N ILE A 174 1.36 -16.87 -9.88
CA ILE A 174 2.49 -17.67 -10.34
C ILE A 174 2.80 -17.34 -11.80
N ALA A 175 4.07 -17.15 -12.13
CA ALA A 175 4.53 -16.84 -13.49
C ALA A 175 5.80 -17.63 -13.85
N GLY A 176 5.82 -18.23 -15.04
CA GLY A 176 6.89 -19.10 -15.55
C GLY A 176 6.58 -19.62 -16.96
N ASN A 177 7.46 -20.46 -17.51
CA ASN A 177 7.39 -20.85 -18.93
C ASN A 177 7.44 -22.36 -19.22
N GLU A 178 7.53 -23.22 -18.22
CA GLU A 178 7.51 -24.68 -18.42
C GLU A 178 6.12 -25.31 -18.15
N PRO A 179 5.91 -26.60 -18.52
CA PRO A 179 4.68 -27.30 -18.19
C PRO A 179 4.36 -27.26 -16.69
N PHE A 180 3.15 -26.84 -16.35
CA PHE A 180 2.65 -26.69 -14.98
C PHE A 180 2.60 -28.01 -14.18
N THR A 181 2.83 -29.13 -14.87
CA THR A 181 2.85 -30.49 -14.34
C THR A 181 4.20 -30.95 -13.81
N GLN A 182 5.27 -30.18 -13.99
CA GLN A 182 6.61 -30.56 -13.56
C GLN A 182 6.73 -30.62 -12.02
N GLY A 183 7.57 -31.53 -11.53
CA GLY A 183 7.86 -31.70 -10.11
C GLY A 183 7.03 -32.78 -9.41
N PRO A 184 7.37 -33.08 -8.14
CA PRO A 184 6.79 -34.20 -7.41
C PRO A 184 5.38 -33.94 -6.86
N VAL A 185 4.98 -32.68 -6.71
CA VAL A 185 3.66 -32.29 -6.17
C VAL A 185 2.71 -32.00 -7.33
N PRO A 186 1.61 -32.77 -7.50
CA PRO A 186 0.63 -32.50 -8.54
C PRO A 186 -0.03 -31.12 -8.35
N TYR A 187 -0.02 -30.28 -9.38
CA TYR A 187 -0.61 -28.93 -9.32
C TYR A 187 -2.08 -28.95 -8.89
N ALA A 188 -2.84 -29.98 -9.27
CA ALA A 188 -4.24 -30.12 -8.88
C ALA A 188 -4.42 -30.24 -7.36
N GLN A 189 -3.51 -30.95 -6.68
CA GLN A 189 -3.51 -31.07 -5.22
C GLN A 189 -3.15 -29.72 -4.57
N ALA A 190 -2.12 -29.05 -5.09
CA ALA A 190 -1.69 -27.74 -4.58
C ALA A 190 -2.80 -26.67 -4.73
N CYS A 191 -3.43 -26.59 -5.90
CA CYS A 191 -4.57 -25.70 -6.16
C CYS A 191 -5.79 -26.04 -5.30
N ALA A 192 -6.04 -27.33 -5.01
CA ALA A 192 -7.10 -27.72 -4.08
C ALA A 192 -6.82 -27.21 -2.66
N GLY A 193 -5.59 -27.34 -2.16
CA GLY A 193 -5.18 -26.79 -0.86
C GLY A 193 -5.31 -25.26 -0.78
N ALA A 194 -4.94 -24.55 -1.86
CA ALA A 194 -5.15 -23.10 -1.95
C ALA A 194 -6.65 -22.74 -1.87
N LYS A 195 -7.49 -23.47 -2.60
CA LYS A 195 -8.94 -23.28 -2.61
C LYS A 195 -9.58 -23.56 -1.25
N GLU A 196 -9.09 -24.55 -0.49
CA GLU A 196 -9.55 -24.84 0.88
C GLU A 196 -9.27 -23.68 1.84
N LYS A 197 -8.15 -22.97 1.66
CA LYS A 197 -7.82 -21.73 2.39
C LYS A 197 -8.40 -20.46 1.77
N ASP A 198 -9.30 -20.61 0.79
CA ASP A 198 -9.95 -19.50 0.09
C ASP A 198 -8.96 -18.52 -0.57
N VAL A 199 -7.85 -19.07 -1.08
CA VAL A 199 -6.81 -18.37 -1.85
C VAL A 199 -7.05 -18.59 -3.34
N PHE A 200 -7.11 -17.51 -4.12
CA PHE A 200 -7.17 -17.61 -5.58
C PHE A 200 -5.79 -17.89 -6.15
N VAL A 201 -5.66 -18.86 -7.07
CA VAL A 201 -4.42 -19.09 -7.82
C VAL A 201 -4.55 -18.53 -9.23
N ASN A 202 -3.82 -17.47 -9.52
CA ASN A 202 -3.71 -16.85 -10.83
C ASN A 202 -2.42 -17.30 -11.51
N THR A 203 -2.53 -17.73 -12.76
CA THR A 203 -1.42 -18.33 -13.50
C THR A 203 -1.10 -17.47 -14.72
N ILE A 204 0.17 -17.10 -14.87
CA ILE A 204 0.65 -16.22 -15.93
C ILE A 204 1.73 -16.97 -16.72
N PHE A 205 1.39 -17.46 -17.91
CA PHE A 205 2.34 -18.19 -18.75
C PHE A 205 3.21 -17.22 -19.55
N CYS A 206 4.53 -17.38 -19.45
CA CYS A 206 5.52 -16.56 -20.14
C CYS A 206 5.78 -17.08 -21.57
N GLY A 207 4.79 -16.99 -22.45
CA GLY A 207 4.90 -17.45 -23.83
C GLY A 207 3.58 -17.39 -24.61
N ASP A 208 3.43 -18.29 -25.58
CA ASP A 208 2.22 -18.41 -26.39
C ASP A 208 1.00 -18.83 -25.56
N HIS A 209 -0.16 -18.26 -25.88
CA HIS A 209 -1.40 -18.50 -25.14
C HIS A 209 -1.81 -19.98 -25.17
N GLU A 210 -1.74 -20.61 -26.35
CA GLU A 210 -2.17 -22.00 -26.53
C GLU A 210 -1.14 -22.98 -25.95
N GLU A 211 0.14 -22.61 -25.94
CA GLU A 211 1.18 -23.36 -25.25
C GLU A 211 0.93 -23.44 -23.74
N GLY A 212 0.62 -22.33 -23.08
CA GLY A 212 0.28 -22.36 -21.66
C GLY A 212 -0.97 -23.19 -21.36
N ILE A 213 -1.96 -23.22 -22.27
CA ILE A 213 -3.13 -24.12 -22.16
C ILE A 213 -2.68 -25.59 -22.24
N ARG A 214 -1.88 -25.95 -23.26
CA ARG A 214 -1.34 -27.32 -23.40
C ARG A 214 -0.45 -27.72 -22.22
N GLY A 215 0.28 -26.77 -21.66
CA GLY A 215 1.10 -26.92 -20.45
C GLY A 215 0.31 -26.89 -19.15
N HIS A 216 -1.03 -26.90 -19.18
CA HIS A 216 -1.93 -26.93 -18.02
C HIS A 216 -1.97 -25.67 -17.13
N TRP A 217 -1.43 -24.53 -17.56
CA TRP A 217 -1.53 -23.28 -16.81
C TRP A 217 -3.00 -22.85 -16.61
N GLN A 218 -3.80 -22.90 -17.68
CA GLN A 218 -5.24 -22.60 -17.59
C GLN A 218 -5.97 -23.56 -16.64
N SER A 219 -5.60 -24.85 -16.66
CA SER A 219 -6.18 -25.84 -15.75
C SER A 219 -5.86 -25.51 -14.28
N GLY A 220 -4.62 -25.09 -14.00
CA GLY A 220 -4.20 -24.61 -12.68
C GLY A 220 -5.05 -23.44 -12.17
N ALA A 221 -5.22 -22.39 -12.98
CA ALA A 221 -6.06 -21.25 -12.63
C ALA A 221 -7.52 -21.65 -12.35
N MET A 222 -8.10 -22.51 -13.19
CA MET A 222 -9.47 -22.98 -13.02
C MET A 222 -9.66 -23.74 -11.69
N LEU A 223 -8.74 -24.64 -11.35
CA LEU A 223 -8.78 -25.39 -10.10
C LEU A 223 -8.61 -24.48 -8.87
N GLY A 224 -7.75 -23.47 -8.98
CA GLY A 224 -7.54 -22.44 -7.96
C GLY A 224 -8.55 -21.30 -7.97
N LYS A 225 -9.64 -21.39 -8.78
CA LYS A 225 -10.68 -20.35 -8.95
C LYS A 225 -10.18 -18.97 -9.39
N GLY A 226 -8.95 -18.88 -9.87
CA GLY A 226 -8.33 -17.64 -10.34
C GLY A 226 -8.46 -17.46 -11.85
N SER A 227 -7.56 -16.68 -12.42
CA SER A 227 -7.54 -16.32 -13.83
C SER A 227 -6.25 -16.78 -14.51
N TYR A 228 -6.36 -17.20 -15.76
CA TYR A 228 -5.24 -17.51 -16.63
C TYR A 228 -4.95 -16.34 -17.57
N SER A 229 -3.68 -16.02 -17.73
CA SER A 229 -3.20 -15.14 -18.78
C SER A 229 -1.86 -15.65 -19.32
N ASN A 230 -1.45 -15.08 -20.45
CA ASN A 230 -0.11 -15.26 -20.99
C ASN A 230 0.50 -13.88 -21.26
N ILE A 231 1.84 -13.81 -21.26
CA ILE A 231 2.58 -12.59 -21.50
C ILE A 231 3.76 -12.86 -22.44
N ASP A 232 4.11 -11.85 -23.24
CA ASP A 232 5.45 -11.77 -23.79
C ASP A 232 6.35 -11.16 -22.71
N HIS A 233 7.08 -12.02 -22.00
CA HIS A 233 7.95 -11.62 -20.90
C HIS A 233 9.17 -10.81 -21.39
N ASN A 234 9.54 -10.89 -22.66
CA ASN A 234 10.64 -10.11 -23.24
C ASN A 234 10.18 -8.77 -23.82
N SER A 235 8.87 -8.53 -23.86
CA SER A 235 8.32 -7.23 -24.22
C SER A 235 8.76 -6.17 -23.22
N ILE A 236 9.22 -5.02 -23.72
CA ILE A 236 9.62 -3.89 -22.88
C ILE A 236 8.37 -3.23 -22.33
N THR A 237 8.30 -3.04 -21.01
CA THR A 237 7.24 -2.26 -20.36
C THR A 237 7.18 -0.86 -20.96
N ALA A 238 6.12 -0.58 -21.72
CA ALA A 238 5.86 0.76 -22.24
C ALA A 238 5.35 1.68 -21.12
N PHE A 239 6.00 2.82 -20.96
CA PHE A 239 5.58 3.88 -20.04
C PHE A 239 4.91 5.00 -20.81
N ILE A 240 3.68 5.31 -20.44
CA ILE A 240 2.98 6.51 -20.94
C ILE A 240 3.38 7.66 -20.03
N GLU A 241 4.30 8.50 -20.51
CA GLU A 241 4.66 9.73 -19.81
C GLU A 241 3.48 10.70 -19.81
N THR A 242 3.30 11.39 -18.69
CA THR A 242 2.21 12.36 -18.54
C THR A 242 2.74 13.75 -18.20
N PRO A 243 1.98 14.82 -18.53
CA PRO A 243 2.32 16.18 -18.10
C PRO A 243 2.40 16.38 -16.58
N TYR A 244 1.95 15.41 -15.78
CA TYR A 244 1.91 15.48 -14.33
C TYR A 244 3.13 14.83 -13.65
N ASP A 245 3.86 13.97 -14.36
CA ASP A 245 4.93 13.12 -13.78
C ASP A 245 6.03 13.98 -13.15
N GLU A 246 6.44 15.06 -13.82
CA GLU A 246 7.50 15.95 -13.32
C GLU A 246 7.12 16.61 -11.99
N ARG A 247 5.87 17.09 -11.87
CA ARG A 247 5.39 17.71 -10.62
C ARG A 247 5.28 16.68 -9.50
N ILE A 248 4.76 15.49 -9.80
CA ILE A 248 4.68 14.38 -8.84
C ILE A 248 6.08 14.01 -8.33
N ASN A 249 7.07 13.92 -9.23
CA ASN A 249 8.44 13.58 -8.87
C ASN A 249 9.12 14.66 -8.01
N GLN A 250 8.83 15.95 -8.27
CA GLN A 250 9.29 17.04 -7.40
C GLN A 250 8.66 16.98 -6.02
N LEU A 251 7.35 16.69 -5.95
CA LEU A 251 6.66 16.48 -4.68
C LEU A 251 7.21 15.28 -3.91
N ASN A 252 7.65 14.22 -4.59
CA ASN A 252 8.34 13.10 -3.93
C ASN A 252 9.65 13.52 -3.25
N LEU A 253 10.43 14.42 -3.87
CA LEU A 253 11.64 14.95 -3.22
C LEU A 253 11.29 15.71 -1.93
N ASN A 254 10.19 16.49 -1.96
CA ASN A 254 9.69 17.18 -0.77
C ASN A 254 9.16 16.18 0.27
N LEU A 255 8.46 15.12 -0.17
CA LEU A 255 7.97 14.05 0.69
C LEU A 255 9.13 13.37 1.43
N ASN A 256 10.22 13.06 0.73
CA ASN A 256 11.44 12.50 1.32
C ASN A 256 12.05 13.38 2.40
N ALA A 257 11.96 14.70 2.24
CA ALA A 257 12.45 15.66 3.24
C ALA A 257 11.58 15.72 4.51
N THR A 258 10.44 15.02 4.56
CA THR A 258 9.56 14.98 5.74
C THR A 258 9.82 13.80 6.68
N TYR A 259 10.65 12.82 6.31
CA TYR A 259 10.94 11.67 7.17
C TYR A 259 11.89 12.06 8.29
N ILE A 260 11.48 11.81 9.54
CA ILE A 260 12.30 12.02 10.73
C ILE A 260 12.71 10.66 11.23
N THR A 261 13.96 10.31 11.03
CA THR A 261 14.41 8.97 11.33
C THR A 261 14.73 8.76 12.82
N TYR A 262 14.50 7.54 13.31
CA TYR A 262 14.84 7.14 14.68
C TYR A 262 15.24 5.66 14.76
N GLY A 263 15.81 5.26 15.91
CA GLY A 263 16.16 3.87 16.19
C GLY A 263 17.45 3.37 15.51
N ALA A 264 17.85 2.13 15.82
CA ALA A 264 19.18 1.60 15.49
C ALA A 264 19.38 1.25 13.99
N GLN A 265 18.32 0.92 13.27
CA GLN A 265 18.39 0.45 11.86
C GLN A 265 18.08 1.56 10.84
N VAL A 266 18.03 2.82 11.28
CA VAL A 266 17.69 3.98 10.44
C VAL A 266 18.44 4.03 9.11
N ARG A 267 19.77 3.79 9.13
CA ARG A 267 20.60 3.96 7.94
C ARG A 267 20.19 3.00 6.84
N ASP A 268 19.79 1.78 7.20
CA ASP A 268 19.41 0.75 6.24
C ASP A 268 18.04 1.08 5.62
N PHE A 269 17.05 1.50 6.41
CA PHE A 269 15.73 1.87 5.89
C PHE A 269 15.77 3.13 5.03
N GLN A 270 16.44 4.18 5.49
CA GLN A 270 16.56 5.43 4.73
C GLN A 270 17.35 5.23 3.43
N ALA A 271 18.45 4.45 3.48
CA ALA A 271 19.19 4.10 2.28
C ALA A 271 18.35 3.23 1.32
N ASN A 272 17.55 2.30 1.86
CA ASN A 272 16.67 1.47 1.04
C ASN A 272 15.60 2.32 0.34
N GLN A 273 14.92 3.24 1.05
CA GLN A 273 13.95 4.16 0.43
C GLN A 273 14.58 4.95 -0.72
N ALA A 274 15.78 5.50 -0.51
CA ALA A 274 16.50 6.25 -1.54
C ALA A 274 16.93 5.36 -2.72
N LEU A 275 17.36 4.13 -2.46
CA LEU A 275 17.69 3.16 -3.50
C LEU A 275 16.46 2.77 -4.32
N GLN A 276 15.30 2.60 -3.68
CA GLN A 276 14.06 2.29 -4.40
C GLN A 276 13.54 3.49 -5.23
N ASP A 277 13.76 4.73 -4.77
CA ASP A 277 13.53 5.93 -5.61
C ASP A 277 14.45 5.90 -6.85
N GLN A 278 15.74 5.58 -6.69
CA GLN A 278 16.67 5.44 -7.82
C GLN A 278 16.28 4.31 -8.78
N ASN A 279 15.89 3.15 -8.23
CA ASN A 279 15.42 2.01 -9.00
C ASN A 279 14.19 2.36 -9.84
N ALA A 280 13.23 3.09 -9.26
CA ALA A 280 12.04 3.52 -10.00
C ALA A 280 12.41 4.49 -11.13
N LEU A 281 13.24 5.49 -10.83
CA LEU A 281 13.70 6.50 -11.79
C LEU A 281 14.53 5.91 -12.93
N LYS A 282 15.30 4.83 -12.68
CA LYS A 282 16.10 4.13 -13.69
C LYS A 282 15.24 3.63 -14.86
N TYR A 283 13.98 3.26 -14.62
CA TYR A 283 13.08 2.81 -15.68
C TYR A 283 12.45 3.99 -16.44
N SER A 284 11.86 4.95 -15.74
CA SER A 284 11.30 6.17 -16.35
C SER A 284 10.85 7.18 -15.30
N LYS A 285 10.60 8.43 -15.74
CA LYS A 285 9.91 9.43 -14.92
C LYS A 285 8.49 9.01 -14.54
N ALA A 286 7.81 8.29 -15.43
CA ALA A 286 6.49 7.75 -15.18
C ALA A 286 6.51 6.69 -14.07
N ASN A 287 7.50 5.78 -14.06
CA ASN A 287 7.65 4.78 -13.00
C ASN A 287 8.01 5.41 -11.66
N MET A 288 8.84 6.46 -11.66
CA MET A 288 9.09 7.27 -10.46
C MET A 288 7.81 7.93 -9.95
N ALA A 289 6.94 8.41 -10.85
CA ALA A 289 5.65 8.97 -10.47
C ALA A 289 4.71 7.91 -9.88
N ASP A 290 4.71 6.68 -10.42
CA ASP A 290 3.99 5.55 -9.83
C ASP A 290 4.49 5.25 -8.41
N ARG A 291 5.80 5.24 -8.18
CA ARG A 291 6.35 5.07 -6.83
C ARG A 291 5.92 6.21 -5.88
N ALA A 292 5.98 7.46 -6.32
CA ALA A 292 5.56 8.62 -5.53
C ALA A 292 4.07 8.56 -5.16
N LEU A 293 3.23 8.09 -6.09
CA LEU A 293 1.81 7.83 -5.83
C LEU A 293 1.62 6.76 -4.76
N PHE A 294 2.39 5.67 -4.80
CA PHE A 294 2.30 4.65 -3.77
C PHE A 294 2.74 5.19 -2.39
N LYS A 295 3.85 5.95 -2.35
CA LYS A 295 4.37 6.57 -1.12
C LYS A 295 3.41 7.55 -0.46
N SER A 296 2.51 8.14 -1.23
CA SER A 296 1.46 9.02 -0.70
C SER A 296 0.20 8.29 -0.26
N SER A 297 0.08 6.98 -0.53
CA SER A 297 -1.05 6.14 -0.13
C SER A 297 -1.00 5.74 1.35
N ALA A 298 -2.14 5.39 1.94
CA ALA A 298 -2.22 4.93 3.33
C ALA A 298 -1.45 3.62 3.59
N ASN A 299 -1.12 2.85 2.54
CA ASN A 299 -0.37 1.60 2.65
C ASN A 299 1.15 1.78 2.68
N TYR A 300 1.66 3.01 2.50
CA TYR A 300 3.07 3.32 2.73
C TYR A 300 3.25 3.86 4.15
N THR A 301 3.56 2.95 5.08
CA THR A 301 3.77 3.25 6.51
C THR A 301 5.18 2.84 6.92
N ASN A 302 5.82 3.68 7.73
CA ASN A 302 7.22 3.50 8.12
C ASN A 302 7.42 3.68 9.64
N ALA A 303 6.39 3.36 10.42
CA ALA A 303 6.35 3.61 11.87
C ALA A 303 7.45 2.88 12.66
N ASN A 304 8.21 1.97 12.07
CA ASN A 304 9.35 1.30 12.67
C ASN A 304 10.67 2.10 12.59
N TRP A 305 10.76 3.12 11.73
CA TRP A 305 11.97 3.92 11.55
C TRP A 305 11.72 5.41 11.31
N ASP A 306 10.48 5.83 11.05
CA ASP A 306 10.07 7.22 10.88
C ASP A 306 9.17 7.69 12.05
N LEU A 307 9.64 8.71 12.75
CA LEU A 307 9.03 9.26 13.96
C LEU A 307 7.67 9.89 13.70
N VAL A 308 7.45 10.44 12.51
CA VAL A 308 6.16 11.05 12.15
C VAL A 308 5.08 9.99 12.02
N ASP A 309 5.35 8.87 11.33
CA ASP A 309 4.43 7.75 11.25
C ASP A 309 4.28 7.06 12.62
N ALA A 310 5.38 6.84 13.34
CA ALA A 310 5.35 6.24 14.68
C ALA A 310 4.52 7.07 15.67
N TYR A 311 4.58 8.41 15.61
CA TYR A 311 3.81 9.31 16.46
C TYR A 311 2.30 9.24 16.18
N LYS A 312 1.90 8.95 14.94
CA LYS A 312 0.48 8.75 14.60
C LYS A 312 -0.09 7.50 15.27
N GLU A 313 0.73 6.47 15.43
CA GLU A 313 0.34 5.20 16.07
C GLU A 313 0.45 5.29 17.60
N ASP A 314 1.54 5.87 18.10
CA ASP A 314 1.85 5.96 19.52
C ASP A 314 2.56 7.29 19.84
N LYS A 315 1.86 8.19 20.54
CA LYS A 315 2.43 9.49 20.94
C LYS A 315 3.57 9.37 21.96
N GLU A 316 3.63 8.26 22.71
CA GLU A 316 4.70 8.03 23.70
C GLU A 316 6.06 7.78 23.05
N ILE A 317 6.11 7.54 21.73
CA ILE A 317 7.34 7.37 20.97
C ILE A 317 8.33 8.53 21.20
N LEU A 318 7.84 9.76 21.34
CA LEU A 318 8.69 10.94 21.51
C LEU A 318 9.50 10.90 22.81
N ALA A 319 8.94 10.27 23.85
CA ALA A 319 9.63 10.08 25.12
C ALA A 319 10.56 8.87 25.05
N ARG A 320 10.08 7.76 24.46
CA ARG A 320 10.82 6.49 24.37
C ARG A 320 12.07 6.60 23.52
N GLU A 321 12.00 7.33 22.42
CA GLU A 321 13.06 7.38 21.39
C GLU A 321 13.86 8.69 21.42
N LYS A 322 13.67 9.54 22.44
CA LYS A 322 14.29 10.86 22.52
C LYS A 322 15.82 10.82 22.32
N GLU A 323 16.47 9.80 22.87
CA GLU A 323 17.92 9.59 22.81
C GLU A 323 18.41 8.99 21.49
N SER A 324 17.51 8.46 20.65
CA SER A 324 17.84 7.89 19.34
C SER A 324 17.65 8.88 18.19
N LEU A 325 17.07 10.07 18.46
CA LEU A 325 16.86 11.11 17.46
C LEU A 325 18.17 11.79 17.03
N PRO A 326 18.21 12.49 15.88
CA PRO A 326 19.34 13.38 15.55
C PRO A 326 19.56 14.47 16.60
N ASP A 327 20.82 14.89 16.82
CA ASP A 327 21.22 15.88 17.84
C ASP A 327 20.34 17.14 17.86
N SER A 328 19.99 17.65 16.68
CA SER A 328 19.13 18.83 16.53
C SER A 328 17.75 18.66 17.16
N LEU A 329 17.20 17.44 17.13
CA LEU A 329 15.91 17.10 17.71
C LEU A 329 16.03 16.65 19.17
N GLN A 330 17.16 16.04 19.57
CA GLN A 330 17.40 15.66 20.97
C GLN A 330 17.41 16.89 21.90
N GLN A 331 17.98 18.01 21.44
CA GLN A 331 18.10 19.23 22.25
C GLN A 331 16.77 19.98 22.48
N LEU A 332 15.72 19.67 21.72
CA LEU A 332 14.41 20.29 21.87
C LEU A 332 13.74 19.85 23.16
N SER A 333 13.00 20.75 23.83
CA SER A 333 12.07 20.34 24.90
C SER A 333 10.97 19.43 24.34
N ALA A 334 10.29 18.65 25.21
CA ALA A 334 9.20 17.77 24.78
C ALA A 334 8.13 18.50 23.94
N LYS A 335 7.73 19.70 24.38
CA LYS A 335 6.74 20.53 23.66
C LYS A 335 7.25 21.01 22.30
N GLN A 336 8.54 21.35 22.19
CA GLN A 336 9.15 21.76 20.92
C GLN A 336 9.30 20.58 19.96
N LEU A 337 9.70 19.41 20.47
CA LEU A 337 9.80 18.19 19.66
C LEU A 337 8.43 17.79 19.11
N GLU A 338 7.39 17.76 19.95
CA GLU A 338 6.04 17.45 19.51
C GLU A 338 5.53 18.45 18.45
N ALA A 339 5.76 19.75 18.66
CA ALA A 339 5.40 20.77 17.68
C ALA A 339 6.12 20.58 16.34
N GLU A 340 7.39 20.17 16.36
CA GLU A 340 8.17 19.91 15.15
C GLU A 340 7.68 18.66 14.40
N VAL A 341 7.38 17.58 15.13
CA VAL A 341 6.79 16.35 14.55
C VAL A 341 5.42 16.64 13.93
N GLN A 342 4.56 17.40 14.63
CA GLN A 342 3.26 17.81 14.10
C GLN A 342 3.40 18.71 12.85
N ARG A 343 4.41 19.60 12.82
CA ARG A 343 4.70 20.43 11.65
C ARG A 343 5.06 19.57 10.43
N PHE A 344 5.95 18.59 10.59
CA PHE A 344 6.31 17.66 9.52
C PHE A 344 5.15 16.74 9.13
N MET A 345 4.32 16.33 10.09
CA MET A 345 3.10 15.56 9.83
C MET A 345 2.13 16.32 8.92
N GLN A 346 1.87 17.60 9.20
CA GLN A 346 1.00 18.44 8.36
C GLN A 346 1.61 18.67 6.98
N LEU A 347 2.89 19.03 6.90
CA LEU A 347 3.60 19.21 5.63
C LEU A 347 3.54 17.94 4.77
N ARG A 348 3.75 16.77 5.38
CA ARG A 348 3.65 15.49 4.70
C ARG A 348 2.25 15.25 4.16
N GLU A 349 1.22 15.51 4.96
CA GLU A 349 -0.17 15.33 4.54
C GLU A 349 -0.53 16.24 3.35
N ASP A 350 -0.13 17.51 3.39
CA ASP A 350 -0.37 18.46 2.29
C ASP A 350 0.30 17.98 0.98
N ILE A 351 1.55 17.51 1.06
CA ILE A 351 2.29 16.96 -0.10
C ILE A 351 1.59 15.70 -0.63
N ARG A 352 1.17 14.79 0.27
CA ARG A 352 0.49 13.55 -0.11
C ARG A 352 -0.82 13.84 -0.83
N GLN A 353 -1.61 14.79 -0.34
CA GLN A 353 -2.84 15.21 -0.99
C GLN A 353 -2.58 15.78 -2.39
N GLU A 354 -1.56 16.63 -2.56
CA GLU A 354 -1.22 17.16 -3.88
C GLU A 354 -0.79 16.05 -4.85
N ILE A 355 0.03 15.08 -4.39
CA ILE A 355 0.42 13.92 -5.20
C ILE A 355 -0.81 13.11 -5.62
N GLN A 356 -1.75 12.83 -4.70
CA GLN A 356 -2.94 12.05 -4.99
C GLN A 356 -3.89 12.75 -5.97
N GLU A 357 -4.06 14.07 -5.86
CA GLU A 357 -4.87 14.85 -6.80
C GLU A 357 -4.25 14.88 -8.21
N LEU A 358 -2.92 15.00 -8.30
CA LEU A 358 -2.22 14.84 -9.58
C LEU A 358 -2.31 13.41 -10.11
N GLY A 359 -2.29 12.42 -9.21
CA GLY A 359 -2.45 11.00 -9.52
C GLY A 359 -3.77 10.67 -10.22
N LYS A 360 -4.88 11.28 -9.77
CA LYS A 360 -6.19 11.15 -10.43
C LYS A 360 -6.14 11.67 -11.87
N LYS A 361 -5.55 12.85 -12.08
CA LYS A 361 -5.39 13.44 -13.43
C LYS A 361 -4.48 12.61 -14.32
N ARG A 362 -3.37 12.11 -13.76
CA ARG A 362 -2.43 11.21 -14.41
C ARG A 362 -3.12 9.94 -14.89
N ARG A 363 -3.92 9.30 -14.02
CA ARG A 363 -4.67 8.08 -14.37
C ARG A 363 -5.64 8.33 -15.53
N ALA A 364 -6.46 9.38 -15.43
CA ALA A 364 -7.40 9.74 -16.49
C ALA A 364 -6.70 10.02 -17.83
N TYR A 365 -5.52 10.64 -17.81
CA TYR A 365 -4.70 10.84 -19.00
C TYR A 365 -4.21 9.52 -19.59
N ILE A 366 -3.65 8.64 -18.77
CA ILE A 366 -3.15 7.32 -19.21
C ILE A 366 -4.29 6.48 -19.81
N GLU A 367 -5.45 6.44 -19.16
CA GLU A 367 -6.62 5.72 -19.67
C GLU A 367 -7.09 6.27 -21.03
N ALA A 368 -7.09 7.60 -21.18
CA ALA A 368 -7.46 8.25 -22.45
C ALA A 368 -6.44 7.99 -23.57
N GLU A 369 -5.14 7.95 -23.26
CA GLU A 369 -4.11 7.61 -24.24
C GLU A 369 -4.16 6.12 -24.63
N GLN A 370 -4.36 5.23 -23.65
CA GLN A 370 -4.53 3.79 -23.91
C GLN A 370 -5.73 3.51 -24.81
N ALA A 371 -6.85 4.19 -24.62
CA ALA A 371 -8.04 4.04 -25.47
C ALA A 371 -7.83 4.47 -26.93
N LYS A 372 -6.80 5.29 -27.22
CA LYS A 372 -6.46 5.71 -28.59
C LYS A 372 -5.53 4.73 -29.29
N MET A 373 -4.80 3.93 -28.53
CA MET A 373 -3.97 2.86 -29.06
C MET A 373 -4.91 1.70 -29.41
N ALA A 374 -4.82 1.16 -30.63
CA ALA A 374 -5.59 -0.03 -31.01
C ALA A 374 -5.31 -1.18 -30.04
N ASP A 375 -6.17 -2.21 -30.02
CA ASP A 375 -6.22 -3.39 -29.12
C ASP A 375 -4.90 -4.20 -28.94
N ASP A 376 -3.77 -3.73 -29.45
CA ASP A 376 -2.40 -4.11 -29.06
C ASP A 376 -2.07 -3.65 -27.61
N ALA A 377 -3.05 -3.77 -26.70
CA ALA A 377 -2.82 -3.73 -25.28
C ALA A 377 -1.83 -4.86 -24.97
N THR A 378 -0.59 -4.44 -24.73
CA THR A 378 0.56 -5.29 -24.50
C THR A 378 0.21 -6.26 -23.35
N ASN A 379 0.05 -7.54 -23.67
CA ASN A 379 -0.11 -8.62 -22.71
C ASN A 379 1.20 -8.74 -21.91
N ASN A 380 1.31 -7.94 -20.86
CA ASN A 380 2.45 -7.88 -19.96
C ASN A 380 2.02 -8.25 -18.54
N LEU A 381 2.99 -8.46 -17.65
CA LEU A 381 2.76 -8.99 -16.31
C LEU A 381 1.75 -8.16 -15.52
N GLY A 382 1.92 -6.84 -15.47
CA GLY A 382 1.06 -5.95 -14.69
C GLY A 382 -0.37 -5.93 -15.21
N SER A 383 -0.60 -5.79 -16.53
CA SER A 383 -1.98 -5.76 -17.07
C SER A 383 -2.74 -7.06 -16.77
N SER A 384 -2.05 -8.20 -16.85
CA SER A 384 -2.57 -9.51 -16.44
C SER A 384 -2.97 -9.55 -14.96
N ILE A 385 -2.09 -9.10 -14.07
CA ILE A 385 -2.34 -9.05 -12.62
C ILE A 385 -3.53 -8.14 -12.31
N LEU A 386 -3.57 -6.93 -12.89
CA LEU A 386 -4.60 -5.93 -12.61
C LEU A 386 -6.00 -6.41 -13.04
N LYS A 387 -6.10 -7.08 -14.20
CA LYS A 387 -7.38 -7.62 -14.68
C LYS A 387 -7.94 -8.66 -13.70
N ALA A 388 -7.13 -9.65 -13.33
CA ALA A 388 -7.53 -10.68 -12.39
C ALA A 388 -7.86 -10.11 -11.00
N LEU A 389 -7.04 -9.15 -10.54
CA LEU A 389 -7.22 -8.48 -9.25
C LEU A 389 -8.59 -7.81 -9.17
N ARG A 390 -8.95 -6.98 -10.15
CA ARG A 390 -10.23 -6.23 -10.15
C ARG A 390 -11.44 -7.17 -10.10
N GLU A 391 -11.42 -8.25 -10.88
CA GLU A 391 -12.50 -9.23 -10.91
C GLU A 391 -12.63 -9.97 -9.56
N GLN A 392 -11.52 -10.38 -8.96
CA GLN A 392 -11.50 -11.16 -7.73
C GLN A 392 -11.75 -10.31 -6.49
N ALA A 393 -11.24 -9.08 -6.47
CA ALA A 393 -11.56 -8.06 -5.47
C ALA A 393 -13.08 -7.82 -5.41
N LYS A 394 -13.72 -7.63 -6.58
CA LYS A 394 -15.18 -7.49 -6.67
C LYS A 394 -15.93 -8.72 -6.13
N ARG A 395 -15.45 -9.94 -6.44
CA ARG A 395 -16.03 -11.19 -5.90
C ARG A 395 -15.92 -11.29 -4.37
N LYS A 396 -14.96 -10.60 -3.74
CA LYS A 396 -14.77 -10.52 -2.28
C LYS A 396 -15.39 -9.28 -1.62
N GLY A 397 -16.18 -8.51 -2.37
CA GLY A 397 -16.88 -7.34 -1.88
C GLY A 397 -16.01 -6.08 -1.78
N PHE A 398 -14.86 -6.06 -2.46
CA PHE A 398 -14.06 -4.84 -2.59
C PHE A 398 -14.58 -3.99 -3.75
N VAL A 399 -14.51 -2.68 -3.58
CA VAL A 399 -14.80 -1.65 -4.59
C VAL A 399 -13.48 -0.97 -4.95
N MET A 400 -13.23 -0.73 -6.22
CA MET A 400 -12.04 -0.03 -6.70
C MET A 400 -12.41 1.44 -6.95
N GLU A 401 -11.79 2.38 -6.24
CA GLU A 401 -12.09 3.82 -6.34
C GLU A 401 -10.87 4.74 -6.36
#